data_AF-S4R581-F1
#
_entry.id   AF-S4R581-F1
#
_cell.length_a   1.000
_cell.length_b   1.000
_cell.length_c   1.000
_cell.angle_alpha   90.00
_cell.angle_beta   90.00
_cell.angle_gamma   90.00
#
_symmetry.space_group_name_H-M   'P 1'
#
loop_
_entity.id
_entity.type
_entity.pdbx_description
1 polymer ?
#
loop_
_entity_poly.entity_id
_entity_poly.type
_entity_poly.pdbx_seq_one_letter_code
_entity_poly.pdbx_strand_id
1 'polypeptide(L)'
;QGFASFDRSVLLQIEHVLQERERLLLRTQTKRSAFTILGKTPNEETSSMGTDESHPAVTPRAVSQLKDIDPEVFDDGDFYHQLLRELIECKTAATDSNDQLAWGRQWLEIQKLRSKVKKKVDTKASKGRKIRYNVHSKLLSFMAPVDNSCISDEARTELFRSLFGKSQKLEPSPANGNTPGPEGAACPACYGV
;
A
#
# COMPACT_ATOMS: atom_id res chain seq x y z
N GLN A 1 34.92 -2.77 8.15
CA GLN A 1 36.16 -2.05 7.84
C GLN A 1 35.79 -0.59 7.64
N GLY A 2 36.30 0.30 8.50
CA GLY A 2 36.08 1.74 8.35
C GLY A 2 36.97 2.28 7.24
N PHE A 3 36.39 3.03 6.31
CA PHE A 3 37.10 3.65 5.21
C PHE A 3 37.52 5.05 5.64
N ALA A 4 38.82 5.27 5.86
CA ALA A 4 39.41 6.59 5.84
C ALA A 4 39.41 7.08 4.38
N SER A 5 38.29 7.65 3.91
CA SER A 5 38.06 8.02 2.50
C SER A 5 38.73 9.32 2.08
N PHE A 6 39.18 10.17 3.01
CA PHE A 6 39.68 11.51 2.67
C PHE A 6 41.14 11.59 2.20
N ASP A 7 41.92 10.52 2.32
CA ASP A 7 43.30 10.50 1.79
C ASP A 7 43.38 10.15 0.30
N ARG A 8 42.24 9.97 -0.38
CA ARG A 8 42.19 9.64 -1.81
C ARG A 8 41.52 10.76 -2.60
N SER A 9 41.98 10.98 -3.84
CA SER A 9 41.34 11.93 -4.74
C SER A 9 39.90 11.49 -5.04
N VAL A 10 39.01 12.46 -5.22
CA VAL A 10 37.58 12.21 -5.53
C VAL A 10 37.44 11.31 -6.76
N LEU A 11 38.33 11.45 -7.75
CA LEU A 11 38.33 10.60 -8.94
C LEU A 11 38.60 9.13 -8.62
N LEU A 12 39.56 8.82 -7.75
CA LEU A 12 39.84 7.45 -7.32
C LEU A 12 38.71 6.87 -6.47
N GLN A 13 38.02 7.71 -5.70
CA GLN A 13 36.86 7.30 -4.94
C GLN A 13 35.68 6.92 -5.86
N ILE A 14 35.43 7.73 -6.90
CA ILE A 14 34.42 7.44 -7.92
C ILE A 14 34.77 6.13 -8.64
N GLU A 15 36.01 5.96 -9.07
CA GLU A 15 36.47 4.76 -9.75
C GLU A 15 36.28 3.50 -8.90
N HIS A 16 36.66 3.57 -7.62
CA HIS A 16 36.47 2.45 -6.68
C HIS A 16 35.00 2.12 -6.43
N VAL A 17 34.14 3.13 -6.29
CA VAL A 17 32.68 2.92 -6.13
C VAL A 17 32.07 2.30 -7.38
N LEU A 18 32.54 2.71 -8.57
CA LEU A 18 32.06 2.19 -9.85
C LEU A 18 32.66 0.81 -10.20
N GLN A 19 33.68 0.35 -9.48
CA GLN A 19 34.26 -0.98 -9.66
C GLN A 19 33.24 -2.11 -9.44
N GLU A 20 32.28 -1.92 -8.52
CA GLU A 20 31.15 -2.83 -8.28
C GLU A 20 29.82 -2.22 -8.78
N ARG A 21 29.80 -1.70 -10.02
CA ARG A 21 28.63 -1.01 -10.60
C ARG A 21 27.33 -1.83 -10.55
N GLU A 22 27.38 -3.11 -10.89
CA GLU A 22 26.16 -3.95 -10.91
C GLU A 22 25.55 -4.08 -9.52
N ARG A 23 26.38 -4.30 -8.51
CA ARG A 23 25.94 -4.38 -7.12
C ARG A 23 25.37 -3.04 -6.65
N LEU A 24 26.00 -1.94 -7.06
CA LEU A 24 25.51 -0.60 -6.75
C LEU A 24 24.11 -0.38 -7.36
N LEU A 25 23.92 -0.74 -8.63
CA LEU A 25 22.63 -0.65 -9.33
C LEU A 25 21.54 -1.45 -8.62
N LEU A 26 21.80 -2.73 -8.33
CA LEU A 26 20.84 -3.61 -7.63
C LEU A 26 20.44 -3.05 -6.27
N ARG A 27 21.41 -2.47 -5.55
CA ARG A 27 21.15 -1.86 -4.24
C ARG A 27 20.31 -0.59 -4.35
N THR A 28 20.56 0.25 -5.34
CA THR A 28 19.77 1.48 -5.58
C THR A 28 18.39 1.19 -6.14
N GLN A 29 18.19 0.06 -6.81
CA GLN A 29 16.90 -0.34 -7.38
C GLN A 29 16.03 -1.13 -6.41
N THR A 30 16.45 -1.28 -5.15
CA THR A 30 15.66 -2.00 -4.15
C THR A 30 14.50 -1.13 -3.64
N LYS A 31 13.26 -1.58 -3.82
CA LYS A 31 12.04 -0.93 -3.31
C LYS A 31 11.90 -1.15 -1.81
N ARG A 32 12.29 -0.16 -1.01
CA ARG A 32 12.18 -0.20 0.47
C ARG A 32 10.93 0.47 1.03
N SER A 33 10.15 1.13 0.17
CA SER A 33 8.97 1.89 0.58
C SER A 33 7.73 1.00 0.75
N ALA A 34 6.94 1.31 1.78
CA ALA A 34 5.69 0.58 2.09
C ALA A 34 4.47 1.11 1.31
N PHE A 35 4.66 2.02 0.35
CA PHE A 35 3.60 2.64 -0.44
C PHE A 35 3.59 2.11 -1.87
N THR A 36 2.41 2.07 -2.48
CA THR A 36 2.23 1.67 -3.88
C THR A 36 2.66 2.82 -4.79
N ILE A 37 3.51 2.52 -5.77
CA ILE A 37 3.93 3.48 -6.80
C ILE A 37 2.71 3.75 -7.70
N LEU A 38 2.39 5.02 -7.89
CA LEU A 38 1.27 5.43 -8.74
C LEU A 38 1.49 4.90 -10.17
N GLY A 39 0.48 4.24 -10.73
CA GLY A 39 0.56 3.62 -12.06
C GLY A 39 0.90 2.12 -12.07
N LYS A 40 1.44 1.57 -10.97
CA LYS A 40 1.64 0.10 -10.84
C LYS A 40 0.37 -0.52 -10.28
N THR A 41 -0.33 -1.30 -11.11
CA THR A 41 -1.43 -2.14 -10.59
C THR A 41 -0.81 -3.34 -9.85
N PRO A 42 -1.39 -3.80 -8.73
CA PRO A 42 -0.82 -4.90 -7.93
C PRO A 42 -0.74 -6.25 -8.68
N ASN A 43 -1.23 -6.32 -9.93
CA ASN A 43 -1.26 -7.54 -10.74
C ASN A 43 -0.07 -7.67 -11.71
N GLU A 44 0.73 -6.61 -11.88
CA GLU A 44 1.87 -6.58 -12.82
C GLU A 44 3.18 -7.10 -12.19
N GLU A 45 3.26 -7.24 -10.87
CA GLU A 45 4.48 -7.65 -10.14
C GLU A 45 4.89 -9.12 -10.37
N THR A 46 4.16 -9.89 -11.21
CA THR A 46 4.44 -11.32 -11.48
C THR A 46 4.87 -11.63 -12.92
N SER A 47 4.88 -10.66 -13.84
CA SER A 47 4.91 -10.98 -15.28
C SER A 47 6.14 -10.47 -16.05
N SER A 48 7.07 -9.73 -15.43
CA SER A 48 8.22 -9.15 -16.14
C SER A 48 9.56 -9.81 -15.77
N MET A 49 9.67 -11.12 -15.88
CA MET A 49 10.98 -11.76 -16.02
C MET A 49 10.92 -12.70 -17.22
N GLY A 50 11.58 -12.28 -18.30
CA GLY A 50 11.75 -13.06 -19.52
C GLY A 50 12.40 -14.40 -19.20
N THR A 51 11.89 -15.43 -19.87
CA THR A 51 12.42 -16.79 -19.91
C THR A 51 13.76 -16.74 -20.64
N ASP A 52 14.87 -17.03 -19.96
CA ASP A 52 16.02 -17.64 -20.60
C ASP A 52 16.60 -18.72 -19.69
N GLU A 53 16.50 -19.95 -20.16
CA GLU A 53 16.84 -21.20 -19.49
C GLU A 53 18.33 -21.49 -19.72
N SER A 54 19.19 -21.21 -18.75
CA SER A 54 20.42 -22.00 -18.56
C SER A 54 21.11 -21.74 -17.20
N HIS A 55 21.30 -22.84 -16.44
CA HIS A 55 22.23 -23.05 -15.32
C HIS A 55 21.84 -22.65 -13.86
N PRO A 56 22.34 -23.39 -12.84
CA PRO A 56 21.46 -24.10 -11.92
C PRO A 56 21.52 -23.62 -10.45
N ALA A 57 20.48 -24.00 -9.70
CA ALA A 57 20.43 -24.16 -8.25
C ALA A 57 20.98 -23.01 -7.38
N VAL A 58 20.30 -21.87 -7.37
CA VAL A 58 20.49 -20.84 -6.34
C VAL A 58 19.44 -21.01 -5.23
N THR A 59 19.93 -21.10 -3.99
CA THR A 59 19.16 -21.31 -2.75
C THR A 59 17.91 -20.42 -2.61
N PRO A 60 16.85 -20.89 -1.91
CA PRO A 60 15.56 -20.18 -1.80
C PRO A 60 15.63 -18.80 -1.10
N ARG A 61 16.77 -18.41 -0.53
CA ARG A 61 16.97 -17.11 0.12
C ARG A 61 17.26 -15.98 -0.88
N ALA A 62 17.82 -16.28 -2.06
CA ALA A 62 18.09 -15.29 -3.10
C ALA A 62 16.80 -14.88 -3.85
N VAL A 63 15.85 -15.81 -3.97
CA VAL A 63 14.61 -15.62 -4.77
C VAL A 63 13.65 -14.61 -4.13
N SER A 64 13.69 -14.41 -2.80
CA SER A 64 12.87 -13.38 -2.16
C SER A 64 13.44 -11.97 -2.34
N GLN A 65 14.74 -11.83 -2.58
CA GLN A 65 15.39 -10.52 -2.76
C GLN A 65 15.23 -9.98 -4.20
N LEU A 66 14.96 -10.87 -5.17
CA LEU A 66 14.70 -10.49 -6.56
C LEU A 66 13.31 -9.86 -6.76
N LYS A 67 12.37 -10.06 -5.82
CA LYS A 67 11.03 -9.48 -5.90
C LYS A 67 10.99 -7.98 -5.56
N ASP A 68 12.03 -7.48 -4.92
CA ASP A 68 12.10 -6.08 -4.47
C ASP A 68 12.96 -5.22 -5.40
N ILE A 69 13.50 -5.76 -6.51
CA ILE A 69 14.34 -5.02 -7.45
C ILE A 69 13.45 -4.46 -8.56
N ASP A 70 13.40 -3.13 -8.65
CA ASP A 70 12.58 -2.40 -9.62
C ASP A 70 13.49 -1.42 -10.38
N PRO A 71 13.71 -1.62 -11.70
CA PRO A 71 14.67 -0.83 -12.47
C PRO A 71 14.27 0.65 -12.60
N GLU A 72 12.99 0.97 -12.39
CA GLU A 72 12.48 2.36 -12.39
C GLU A 72 12.67 3.06 -11.04
N VAL A 73 13.04 2.34 -9.99
CA VAL A 73 13.24 2.88 -8.65
C VAL A 73 14.70 3.26 -8.44
N PHE A 74 14.93 4.42 -7.83
CA PHE A 74 16.25 4.85 -7.38
C PHE A 74 16.20 5.27 -5.91
N ASP A 75 16.77 4.45 -5.04
CA ASP A 75 16.93 4.65 -3.59
C ASP A 75 18.42 4.87 -3.26
N ASP A 76 18.80 6.12 -3.04
CA ASP A 76 20.13 6.53 -2.61
C ASP A 76 20.29 6.59 -1.09
N GLY A 77 19.31 6.10 -0.32
CA GLY A 77 19.26 6.25 1.13
C GLY A 77 20.51 5.76 1.86
N ASP A 78 21.12 4.68 1.38
CA ASP A 78 22.38 4.20 1.96
C ASP A 78 23.57 5.13 1.68
N PHE A 79 23.62 5.75 0.50
CA PHE A 79 24.65 6.72 0.13
C PHE A 79 24.47 8.01 0.92
N TYR A 80 23.24 8.51 1.04
CA TYR A 80 22.91 9.64 1.90
C TYR A 80 23.33 9.37 3.37
N HIS A 81 23.00 8.20 3.90
CA HIS A 81 23.40 7.83 5.27
C HIS A 81 24.91 7.72 5.44
N GLN A 82 25.64 7.33 4.40
CA GLN A 82 27.10 7.32 4.43
C GLN A 82 27.67 8.75 4.50
N LEU A 83 27.23 9.64 3.60
CA LEU A 83 27.62 11.06 3.62
C LEU A 83 27.29 11.73 4.95
N LEU A 84 26.14 11.39 5.54
CA LEU A 84 25.74 11.93 6.83
C LEU A 84 26.65 11.45 7.96
N ARG A 85 27.05 10.17 7.98
CA ARG A 85 28.01 9.66 8.98
C ARG A 85 29.35 10.37 8.84
N GLU A 86 29.84 10.48 7.62
CA GLU A 86 31.11 11.12 7.29
C GLU A 86 31.10 12.60 7.70
N LEU A 87 30.02 13.33 7.41
CA LEU A 87 29.84 14.72 7.83
C LEU A 87 29.88 14.86 9.36
N ILE A 88 29.23 13.95 10.09
CA ILE A 88 29.22 13.94 11.56
C ILE A 88 30.62 13.62 12.09
N GLU A 89 31.32 12.65 11.51
CA GLU A 89 32.69 12.27 11.89
C GLU A 89 33.66 13.44 11.67
N CYS A 90 33.62 14.12 10.52
CA CYS A 90 34.44 15.31 10.28
C CYS A 90 34.14 16.44 11.28
N LYS A 91 32.85 16.67 11.59
CA LYS A 91 32.44 17.72 12.53
C LYS A 91 32.89 17.40 13.96
N THR A 92 32.77 16.14 14.37
CA THR A 92 33.10 15.68 15.73
C THR A 92 34.60 15.50 15.96
N ALA A 93 35.38 15.21 14.92
CA ALA A 93 36.84 15.16 14.99
C ALA A 93 37.50 16.56 15.10
N ALA A 94 36.81 17.61 14.65
CA ALA A 94 37.29 18.99 14.68
C ALA A 94 36.89 19.78 15.95
N THR A 95 36.16 19.17 16.88
CA THR A 95 35.62 19.82 18.10
C THR A 95 36.22 19.25 19.38
N ASP A 96 36.46 20.11 20.37
CA ASP A 96 37.02 19.76 21.69
C ASP A 96 36.25 18.63 22.41
N SER A 97 36.96 17.89 23.28
CA SER A 97 36.50 16.67 23.98
C SER A 97 35.17 16.81 24.75
N ASN A 98 34.75 18.03 25.10
CA ASN A 98 33.49 18.29 25.81
C ASN A 98 32.26 18.24 24.87
N ASP A 99 32.41 18.66 23.61
CA ASP A 99 31.31 18.65 22.62
C ASP A 99 30.97 17.23 22.14
N GLN A 100 31.96 16.34 22.13
CA GLN A 100 31.78 14.94 21.70
C GLN A 100 30.72 14.20 22.53
N LEU A 101 30.59 14.53 23.82
CA LEU A 101 29.59 13.97 24.72
C LEU A 101 28.18 14.53 24.46
N ALA A 102 28.07 15.80 24.06
CA ALA A 102 26.81 16.44 23.71
C ALA A 102 26.21 15.85 22.42
N TRP A 103 27.05 15.63 21.40
CA TRP A 103 26.64 14.97 20.15
C TRP A 103 26.14 13.54 20.38
N GLY A 104 26.79 12.78 21.27
CA GLY A 104 26.33 11.43 21.65
C GLY A 104 24.93 11.41 22.28
N ARG A 105 24.60 12.42 23.11
CA ARG A 105 23.26 12.57 23.70
C ARG A 105 22.21 12.91 22.65
N GLN A 106 22.53 13.83 21.74
CA GLN A 106 21.63 14.23 20.65
C GLN A 106 21.40 13.08 19.67
N TRP A 107 22.41 12.28 19.38
CA TRP A 107 22.28 11.06 18.58
C TRP A 107 21.34 10.03 19.24
N LEU A 108 21.46 9.82 20.55
CA LEU A 108 20.54 8.95 21.30
C LEU A 108 19.09 9.44 21.22
N GLU A 109 18.88 10.76 21.25
CA GLU A 109 17.57 11.38 21.14
C GLU A 109 16.97 11.20 19.73
N ILE A 110 17.78 11.38 18.69
CA ILE A 110 17.41 11.09 17.29
C ILE A 110 17.06 9.62 17.11
N GLN A 111 17.81 8.70 17.72
CA GLN A 111 17.49 7.26 17.70
C GLN A 111 16.12 6.99 18.33
N LYS A 112 15.82 7.60 19.49
CA LYS A 112 14.50 7.48 20.14
C LYS A 112 13.37 8.03 19.26
N LEU A 113 13.59 9.12 18.52
CA LEU A 113 12.63 9.70 17.58
C LEU A 113 12.36 8.76 16.39
N ARG A 114 13.40 8.16 15.81
CA ARG A 114 13.28 7.19 14.70
C ARG A 114 12.44 5.96 15.06
N SER A 115 12.55 5.47 16.31
CA SER A 115 11.74 4.37 16.83
C SER A 115 10.24 4.68 16.89
N LYS A 116 9.87 5.96 17.05
CA LYS A 116 8.47 6.40 17.08
C LYS A 116 7.87 6.53 15.68
N VAL A 117 8.67 6.97 14.70
CA VAL A 117 8.23 7.15 13.29
C VAL A 117 7.95 5.83 12.58
N LYS A 118 8.63 4.73 12.96
CA LYS A 118 8.42 3.40 12.35
C LYS A 118 7.10 2.71 12.72
N LYS A 119 6.30 3.26 13.64
CA LYS A 119 5.00 2.66 13.98
C LYS A 119 4.02 2.95 12.86
N LYS A 120 3.67 1.92 12.08
CA LYS A 120 2.61 1.98 11.06
C LYS A 120 1.25 2.13 11.77
N VAL A 121 0.84 3.37 12.01
CA VAL A 121 -0.46 3.70 12.62
C VAL A 121 -1.50 3.78 11.50
N ASP A 122 -2.63 3.09 11.65
CA ASP A 122 -3.78 3.21 10.75
C ASP A 122 -4.42 4.61 10.94
N THR A 123 -3.98 5.59 10.14
CA THR A 123 -4.48 6.97 10.20
C THR A 123 -5.95 7.08 9.77
N LYS A 124 -6.50 6.06 9.10
CA LYS A 124 -7.93 5.98 8.75
C LYS A 124 -8.77 5.33 9.85
N ALA A 125 -8.15 4.73 10.87
CA ALA A 125 -8.87 4.12 11.98
C ALA A 125 -9.46 5.15 12.95
N SER A 126 -8.92 6.37 13.01
CA SER A 126 -9.44 7.42 13.88
C SER A 126 -10.64 8.13 13.26
N LYS A 127 -11.61 8.52 14.10
CA LYS A 127 -12.74 9.39 13.74
C LYS A 127 -13.64 8.86 12.61
N GLY A 128 -13.86 7.55 12.55
CA GLY A 128 -14.89 6.95 11.68
C GLY A 128 -14.62 6.98 10.18
N ARG A 129 -13.39 7.28 9.74
CA ARG A 129 -13.01 7.28 8.30
C ARG A 129 -12.93 5.88 7.67
N LYS A 130 -13.07 4.83 8.48
CA LYS A 130 -13.08 3.42 8.08
C LYS A 130 -14.40 2.79 8.54
N ILE A 131 -15.18 2.27 7.60
CA ILE A 131 -16.43 1.56 7.87
C ILE A 131 -16.10 0.28 8.64
N ARG A 132 -16.79 0.06 9.77
CA ARG A 132 -16.70 -1.17 10.56
C ARG A 132 -18.07 -1.80 10.63
N TYR A 133 -18.14 -3.08 10.28
CA TYR A 133 -19.37 -3.87 10.33
C TYR A 133 -19.59 -4.40 11.75
N ASN A 134 -19.85 -3.49 12.68
CA ASN A 134 -20.22 -3.83 14.06
C ASN A 134 -21.72 -3.58 14.25
N VAL A 135 -22.39 -4.54 14.89
CA VAL A 135 -23.80 -4.41 15.25
C VAL A 135 -23.91 -3.47 16.45
N HIS A 136 -24.71 -2.40 16.31
CA HIS A 136 -24.95 -1.44 17.38
C HIS A 136 -26.28 -1.78 18.07
N SER A 137 -26.25 -2.24 19.32
CA SER A 137 -27.45 -2.75 20.01
C SER A 137 -28.58 -1.73 20.11
N LYS A 138 -28.27 -0.43 20.23
CA LYS A 138 -29.26 0.65 20.29
C LYS A 138 -29.95 0.95 18.95
N LEU A 139 -29.36 0.52 17.83
CA LEU A 139 -29.90 0.72 16.48
C LEU A 139 -30.60 -0.53 15.94
N LEU A 140 -30.60 -1.63 16.70
CA LEU A 140 -31.34 -2.83 16.35
C LEU A 140 -32.84 -2.57 16.44
N SER A 141 -33.59 -3.05 15.44
CA SER A 141 -35.05 -2.94 15.39
C SER A 141 -35.58 -1.50 15.53
N PHE A 142 -34.82 -0.50 15.08
CA PHE A 142 -35.21 0.91 15.19
C PHE A 142 -36.48 1.24 14.38
N MET A 143 -36.65 0.61 13.22
CA MET A 143 -37.82 0.75 12.36
C MET A 143 -38.14 -0.60 11.70
N ALA A 144 -39.42 -0.87 11.49
CA ALA A 144 -39.85 -1.96 10.61
C ALA A 144 -39.69 -1.52 9.13
N PRO A 145 -39.35 -2.43 8.21
CA PRO A 145 -39.39 -2.15 6.78
C PRO A 145 -40.80 -1.70 6.36
N VAL A 146 -40.89 -0.63 5.57
CA VAL A 146 -42.14 -0.13 5.01
C VAL A 146 -41.98 -0.10 3.49
N ASP A 147 -42.80 -0.88 2.80
CA ASP A 147 -42.77 -0.97 1.35
C ASP A 147 -43.63 0.14 0.74
N ASN A 148 -42.96 1.20 0.28
CA ASN A 148 -43.61 2.33 -0.41
C ASN A 148 -43.50 2.22 -1.95
N SER A 149 -43.24 1.03 -2.49
CA SER A 149 -43.07 0.86 -3.93
C SER A 149 -44.41 0.87 -4.65
N CYS A 150 -44.60 1.83 -5.55
CA CYS A 150 -45.75 1.89 -6.45
C CYS A 150 -45.55 1.07 -7.74
N ILE A 151 -44.31 0.74 -8.09
CA ILE A 151 -43.93 0.01 -9.30
C ILE A 151 -43.67 -1.45 -8.93
N SER A 152 -44.25 -2.39 -9.67
CA SER A 152 -44.02 -3.83 -9.47
C SER A 152 -42.54 -4.20 -9.67
N ASP A 153 -42.13 -5.29 -9.03
CA ASP A 153 -40.73 -5.74 -9.09
C ASP A 153 -40.32 -6.15 -10.51
N GLU A 154 -41.26 -6.68 -11.31
CA GLU A 154 -41.05 -7.06 -12.71
C GLU A 154 -40.75 -5.83 -13.56
N ALA A 155 -41.59 -4.80 -13.48
CA ALA A 155 -41.42 -3.56 -14.23
C ALA A 155 -40.12 -2.83 -13.83
N ARG A 156 -39.78 -2.83 -12.53
CA ARG A 156 -38.52 -2.26 -12.04
C ARG A 156 -37.30 -2.99 -12.62
N THR A 157 -37.36 -4.31 -12.66
CA THR A 157 -36.27 -5.14 -13.18
C THR A 157 -36.11 -4.97 -14.70
N GLU A 158 -37.21 -4.87 -15.44
CA GLU A 158 -37.21 -4.55 -16.87
C GLU A 158 -36.60 -3.18 -17.16
N LEU A 159 -36.98 -2.16 -16.38
CA LEU A 159 -36.43 -0.81 -16.48
C LEU A 159 -34.90 -0.81 -16.31
N PHE A 160 -34.37 -1.45 -15.26
CA PHE A 160 -32.93 -1.47 -14.99
C PHE A 160 -32.13 -2.24 -16.06
N ARG A 161 -32.73 -3.25 -16.69
CA ARG A 161 -32.12 -3.95 -17.82
C ARG A 161 -32.06 -3.08 -19.08
N SER A 162 -33.08 -2.25 -19.31
CA SER A 162 -33.18 -1.37 -20.47
C SER A 162 -32.27 -0.13 -20.37
N LEU A 163 -31.91 0.31 -19.16
CA LEU A 163 -31.25 1.61 -18.88
C LEU A 163 -29.95 1.85 -19.67
N PHE A 164 -29.19 0.80 -20.01
CA PHE A 164 -27.92 0.89 -20.74
C PHE A 164 -27.89 0.04 -22.03
N GLY A 165 -29.06 -0.22 -22.62
CA GLY A 165 -29.15 -0.68 -24.02
C GLY A 165 -28.90 -2.17 -24.28
N LYS A 166 -29.10 -3.05 -23.28
CA LYS A 166 -28.99 -4.51 -23.48
C LYS A 166 -30.30 -5.21 -23.10
N SER A 167 -31.23 -5.29 -24.05
CA SER A 167 -32.44 -6.12 -23.93
C SER A 167 -32.06 -7.60 -24.02
N GLN A 168 -31.64 -8.21 -22.91
CA GLN A 168 -31.47 -9.67 -22.85
C GLN A 168 -32.82 -10.34 -22.53
N LYS A 169 -33.17 -11.34 -23.34
CA LYS A 169 -34.39 -12.15 -23.24
C LYS A 169 -34.43 -12.87 -21.89
N LEU A 170 -35.62 -12.93 -21.28
CA LEU A 170 -35.87 -13.62 -20.02
C LEU A 170 -35.44 -15.10 -20.12
N GLU A 171 -34.41 -15.50 -19.39
CA GLU A 171 -34.23 -16.89 -18.96
C GLU A 171 -34.88 -17.02 -17.57
N PRO A 172 -35.74 -18.03 -17.34
CA PRO A 172 -36.40 -18.21 -16.05
C PRO A 172 -35.37 -18.59 -14.99
N SER A 173 -35.29 -17.78 -13.92
CA SER A 173 -34.49 -18.12 -12.73
C SER A 173 -35.10 -19.33 -12.02
N PRO A 174 -34.29 -20.29 -11.54
CA PRO A 174 -34.80 -21.37 -10.71
C PRO A 174 -35.44 -20.79 -9.45
N ALA A 175 -36.67 -21.23 -9.17
CA ALA A 175 -37.44 -20.85 -8.00
C ALA A 175 -36.70 -21.29 -6.73
N ASN A 176 -36.18 -20.32 -5.96
CA ASN A 176 -35.78 -20.57 -4.58
C ASN A 176 -37.03 -20.39 -3.71
N GLY A 177 -37.47 -21.50 -3.11
CA GLY A 177 -38.61 -21.57 -2.22
C GLY A 177 -38.36 -20.75 -0.96
N ASN A 178 -38.95 -19.56 -0.91
CA ASN A 178 -39.36 -18.92 0.32
C ASN A 178 -40.66 -18.17 0.02
N THR A 179 -41.77 -18.77 0.38
CA THR A 179 -43.12 -18.20 0.30
C THR A 179 -43.25 -17.06 1.30
N PRO A 180 -43.59 -15.81 0.89
CA PRO A 180 -44.16 -14.84 1.81
C PRO A 180 -45.64 -15.19 2.06
N GLY A 181 -46.06 -15.04 3.32
CA GLY A 181 -47.42 -15.28 3.79
C GLY A 181 -48.47 -14.31 3.23
N PRO A 182 -49.74 -14.52 3.59
CA PRO A 182 -50.88 -14.09 2.79
C PRO A 182 -51.06 -12.58 2.74
N GLU A 183 -51.49 -12.15 1.55
CA GLU A 183 -51.98 -10.83 1.17
C GLU A 183 -52.87 -10.20 2.23
N GLY A 184 -52.53 -8.97 2.62
CA GLY A 184 -53.31 -8.16 3.54
C GLY A 184 -53.30 -6.69 3.12
N ALA A 185 -54.50 -6.21 2.80
CA ALA A 185 -54.90 -4.82 2.59
C ALA A 185 -54.62 -4.20 1.20
N ALA A 186 -55.65 -4.28 0.38
CA ALA A 186 -55.94 -3.35 -0.71
C ALA A 186 -55.72 -1.89 -0.27
N CYS A 187 -54.98 -1.13 -1.07
CA CYS A 187 -54.91 0.32 -0.97
C CYS A 187 -56.23 0.91 -1.49
N PRO A 188 -57.01 1.66 -0.69
CA PRO A 188 -58.19 2.33 -1.20
C PRO A 188 -57.79 3.62 -1.91
N ALA A 189 -58.26 3.74 -3.15
CA ALA A 189 -58.60 4.97 -3.86
C ALA A 189 -57.54 6.09 -3.92
N CYS A 190 -56.79 6.10 -5.03
CA CYS A 190 -56.50 7.36 -5.72
C CYS A 190 -57.79 7.81 -6.42
N TYR A 191 -58.58 8.69 -5.79
CA TYR A 191 -59.61 9.47 -6.46
C TYR A 191 -59.28 10.94 -6.26
N GLY A 192 -59.11 11.66 -7.37
CA GLY A 192 -58.85 13.09 -7.37
C GLY A 192 -60.03 13.91 -6.88
N VAL A 193 -59.72 15.03 -6.21
CA VAL A 193 -59.98 16.41 -6.64
C VAL A 193 -58.77 17.24 -6.22
#